data_AF-A0A2N5JPN1-F1
#
_entry.id   AF-A0A2N5JPN1-F1
#
_cell.length_a   1.000
_cell.length_b   1.000
_cell.length_c   1.000
_cell.angle_alpha   90.00
_cell.angle_beta   90.00
_cell.angle_gamma   90.00
#
_symmetry.space_group_name_H-M   'P 1'
#
loop_
_entity.id
_entity.type
_entity.pdbx_description
1 polymer ?
#
loop_
_entity_poly.entity_id
_entity_poly.type
_entity_poly.pdbx_seq_one_letter_code
_entity_poly.pdbx_strand_id
1 'polypeptide(L)'
;MLSAITIKDFKSYREATLPLAPLTMLIGANASGKSNAIEAVRLLAWLARGQRLSELRRELPVGVRGRVTDLPCSAEATVTLGCQLVSDGTLDDPIKGWDNLQITIAVRDADVYLQAEQITGTDQSGRLAKLYYTEAKASEHRLTLRAFYNPFQRGRRPFVPVSDQQAIFTQLATPARFKESHPQAQEIIPQVASAYQQLLTQIMFLDPQPAKMRGYSFKVDTTLGSDAANVSSVLYQLVQAKQEPAILAFIQALPEQQINAISFIETPRQEVMLQLMETFGGTPQLRDAALLSDGTLRVLAVAAA
;
A
#
# COMPACT_ATOMS: atom_id res chain seq x y z
N MET A 1 4.89 -7.19 -8.47
CA MET A 1 5.21 -7.06 -7.01
C MET A 1 5.98 -5.77 -6.76
N LEU A 2 5.86 -5.17 -5.57
CA LEU A 2 6.70 -4.03 -5.15
C LEU A 2 8.15 -4.47 -4.92
N SER A 3 9.12 -3.81 -5.54
CA SER A 3 10.55 -4.18 -5.48
C SER A 3 11.45 -3.11 -4.90
N ALA A 4 11.04 -1.84 -4.92
CA ALA A 4 11.74 -0.77 -4.22
C ALA A 4 10.82 0.40 -3.90
N ILE A 5 11.21 1.19 -2.90
CA ILE A 5 10.59 2.48 -2.57
C ILE A 5 11.65 3.57 -2.65
N THR A 6 11.35 4.65 -3.37
CA THR A 6 12.19 5.85 -3.42
C THR A 6 11.61 6.93 -2.52
N ILE A 7 12.47 7.53 -1.69
CA ILE A 7 12.14 8.61 -0.76
C ILE A 7 13.13 9.74 -1.00
N LYS A 8 12.64 10.93 -1.31
CA LYS A 8 13.46 12.11 -1.52
C LYS A 8 12.82 13.33 -0.87
N ASP A 9 13.68 14.13 -0.24
CA ASP A 9 13.37 15.34 0.49
C ASP A 9 12.26 15.20 1.56
N PHE A 10 12.14 14.00 2.16
CA PHE A 10 11.14 13.66 3.18
C PHE A 10 11.77 13.51 4.57
N LYS A 11 11.46 14.42 5.50
CA LYS A 11 11.91 14.40 6.91
C LYS A 11 13.41 14.26 7.06
N SER A 12 13.91 13.09 7.45
CA SER A 12 15.34 12.83 7.59
C SER A 12 16.02 12.36 6.28
N TYR A 13 15.24 12.10 5.22
CA TYR A 13 15.74 11.60 3.94
C TYR A 13 16.02 12.75 2.98
N ARG A 14 17.28 12.86 2.54
CA ARG A 14 17.65 13.64 1.36
C ARG A 14 17.26 12.89 0.09
N GLU A 15 17.79 11.69 -0.08
CA GLU A 15 17.43 10.78 -1.16
C GLU A 15 17.84 9.36 -0.77
N ALA A 16 16.93 8.40 -0.96
CA ALA A 16 17.21 6.97 -0.78
C ALA A 16 16.26 6.13 -1.64
N THR A 17 16.78 5.02 -2.17
CA THR A 17 15.97 3.95 -2.77
C THR A 17 16.16 2.70 -1.93
N LEU A 18 15.09 2.25 -1.29
CA LEU A 18 15.05 1.09 -0.40
C LEU A 18 14.61 -0.13 -1.21
N PRO A 19 15.51 -1.11 -1.47
CA PRO A 19 15.12 -2.35 -2.11
C PRO A 19 14.22 -3.16 -1.18
N LEU A 20 13.23 -3.83 -1.76
CA LEU A 20 12.29 -4.69 -1.07
C LEU A 20 12.40 -6.11 -1.62
N ALA A 21 12.59 -7.04 -0.70
CA ALA A 21 12.49 -8.48 -0.92
C ALA A 21 11.22 -9.01 -0.22
N PRO A 22 10.79 -10.26 -0.49
CA PRO A 22 9.63 -10.87 0.19
C PRO A 22 9.66 -10.74 1.71
N LEU A 23 10.86 -10.79 2.31
CA LEU A 23 11.10 -10.37 3.69
C LEU A 23 12.17 -9.28 3.71
N THR A 24 11.83 -8.11 4.24
CA THR A 24 12.75 -6.98 4.39
C THR A 24 12.78 -6.55 5.84
N MET A 25 13.94 -6.63 6.49
CA MET A 25 14.13 -6.22 7.88
C MET A 25 14.85 -4.87 7.94
N LEU A 26 14.22 -3.88 8.56
CA LEU A 26 14.78 -2.54 8.70
C LEU A 26 15.42 -2.35 10.09
N ILE A 27 16.75 -2.36 10.14
CA ILE A 27 17.55 -2.19 11.38
C ILE A 27 18.37 -0.90 11.38
N GLY A 28 18.83 -0.47 12.55
CA GLY A 28 19.68 0.73 12.71
C GLY A 28 19.49 1.41 14.05
N ALA A 29 20.35 2.38 14.36
CA ALA A 29 20.28 3.16 15.60
C ALA A 29 18.98 3.98 15.74
N ASN A 30 18.68 4.42 16.96
CA ASN A 30 17.58 5.38 17.17
C ASN A 30 17.83 6.65 16.34
N ALA A 31 16.75 7.27 15.86
CA ALA A 31 16.78 8.43 14.96
C ALA A 31 17.46 8.24 13.58
N SER A 32 17.82 7.01 13.19
CA SER A 32 18.43 6.72 11.87
C SER A 32 17.46 6.82 10.67
N GLY A 33 16.23 7.30 10.87
CA GLY A 33 15.23 7.45 9.79
C GLY A 33 14.27 6.27 9.58
N LYS A 34 14.40 5.15 10.30
CA LYS A 34 13.55 3.95 10.08
C LYS A 34 12.05 4.23 10.12
N SER A 35 11.58 4.94 11.15
CA SER A 35 10.18 5.33 11.26
C SER A 35 9.78 6.26 10.12
N ASN A 36 10.65 7.18 9.70
CA ASN A 36 10.39 8.07 8.58
C ASN A 36 10.27 7.29 7.25
N ALA A 37 11.01 6.19 7.06
CA ALA A 37 10.80 5.32 5.90
C ALA A 37 9.41 4.68 5.89
N ILE A 38 8.97 4.12 7.03
CA ILE A 38 7.62 3.54 7.14
C ILE A 38 6.55 4.62 6.90
N GLU A 39 6.76 5.83 7.42
CA GLU A 39 5.85 6.97 7.20
C GLU A 39 5.78 7.41 5.73
N ALA A 40 6.89 7.35 5.00
CA ALA A 40 6.90 7.61 3.57
C ALA A 40 6.04 6.58 2.81
N VAL A 41 6.15 5.29 3.18
CA VAL A 41 5.30 4.23 2.61
C VAL A 41 3.83 4.45 2.98
N ARG A 42 3.53 4.88 4.22
CA ARG A 42 2.16 5.23 4.65
C ARG A 42 1.57 6.35 3.80
N LEU A 43 2.35 7.41 3.56
CA LEU A 43 1.93 8.52 2.73
C LEU A 43 1.73 8.09 1.26
N LEU A 44 2.62 7.25 0.72
CA LEU A 44 2.46 6.71 -0.64
C LEU A 44 1.19 5.85 -0.78
N ALA A 45 0.93 4.95 0.17
CA ALA A 45 -0.29 4.14 0.19
C ALA A 45 -1.56 5.01 0.36
N TRP A 46 -1.46 6.09 1.16
CA TRP A 46 -2.54 7.05 1.34
C TRP A 46 -2.85 7.82 0.04
N LEU A 47 -1.82 8.27 -0.69
CA LEU A 47 -1.97 8.91 -2.00
C LEU A 47 -2.68 8.00 -3.01
N ALA A 48 -2.36 6.70 -2.98
CA ALA A 48 -2.98 5.71 -3.85
C ALA A 48 -4.48 5.49 -3.58
N ARG A 49 -4.99 5.84 -2.40
CA ARG A 49 -6.43 5.78 -2.11
C ARG A 49 -7.23 6.88 -2.80
N GLY A 50 -6.57 7.81 -3.50
CA GLY A 50 -7.23 8.92 -4.20
C GLY A 50 -7.81 9.96 -3.24
N GLN A 51 -7.34 10.02 -1.99
CA GLN A 51 -7.74 11.06 -1.04
C GLN A 51 -7.21 12.42 -1.48
N ARG A 52 -7.90 13.50 -1.09
CA ARG A 52 -7.54 14.86 -1.53
C ARG A 52 -6.38 15.38 -0.70
N LEU A 53 -5.34 15.91 -1.34
CA LEU A 53 -4.16 16.49 -0.67
C LEU A 53 -4.52 17.59 0.33
N SER A 54 -5.61 18.35 0.09
CA SER A 54 -6.16 19.32 1.04
C SER A 54 -6.50 18.73 2.42
N GLU A 55 -6.75 17.43 2.52
CA GLU A 55 -7.04 16.75 3.80
C GLU A 55 -5.80 16.68 4.70
N LEU A 56 -4.59 16.62 4.12
CA LEU A 56 -3.32 16.58 4.86
C LEU A 56 -3.08 17.83 5.72
N ARG A 57 -3.72 18.95 5.37
CA ARG A 57 -3.70 20.17 6.19
C ARG A 57 -4.41 19.97 7.53
N ARG A 58 -5.46 19.17 7.55
CA ARG A 58 -6.26 18.91 8.76
C ARG A 58 -5.66 17.78 9.57
N GLU A 59 -5.34 16.67 8.89
CA GLU A 59 -4.89 15.46 9.54
C GLU A 59 -3.96 14.67 8.62
N LEU A 60 -2.81 14.25 9.15
CA LEU A 60 -1.91 13.36 8.44
C LEU A 60 -2.40 11.91 8.51
N PRO A 61 -1.99 11.04 7.57
CA PRO A 61 -2.38 9.63 7.60
C PRO A 61 -1.97 8.98 8.93
N VAL A 62 -2.80 8.07 9.44
CA VAL A 62 -2.52 7.36 10.71
C VAL A 62 -1.11 6.75 10.71
N GLY A 63 -0.33 7.12 11.72
CA GLY A 63 1.06 6.70 11.90
C GLY A 63 2.10 7.64 11.28
N VAL A 64 1.69 8.65 10.50
CA VAL A 64 2.56 9.75 10.05
C VAL A 64 2.56 10.85 11.10
N ARG A 65 3.75 11.19 11.60
CA ARG A 65 3.93 12.10 12.75
C ARG A 65 4.15 13.54 12.32
N GLY A 66 3.78 14.49 13.18
CA GLY A 66 4.02 15.92 12.99
C GLY A 66 2.91 16.60 12.18
N ARG A 67 3.26 17.71 11.54
CA ARG A 67 2.39 18.50 10.66
C ARG A 67 2.86 18.36 9.22
N VAL A 68 2.02 18.82 8.30
CA VAL A 68 2.32 18.84 6.87
C VAL A 68 3.58 19.65 6.52
N THR A 69 3.85 20.72 7.28
CA THR A 69 5.06 21.54 7.17
C THR A 69 6.33 20.82 7.61
N ASP A 70 6.20 19.73 8.36
CA ASP A 70 7.31 18.95 8.87
C ASP A 70 7.67 17.78 7.92
N LEU A 71 6.95 17.62 6.79
CA LEU A 71 7.22 16.58 5.80
C LEU A 71 8.45 16.90 4.92
N PRO A 72 8.56 18.10 4.32
CA PRO A 72 9.71 18.43 3.50
C PRO A 72 10.97 18.67 4.35
N CYS A 73 12.13 18.28 3.84
CA CYS A 73 13.42 18.60 4.47
C CYS A 73 14.28 19.54 3.61
N SER A 74 13.88 19.78 2.36
CA SER A 74 14.54 20.66 1.42
C SER A 74 14.03 22.10 1.54
N ALA A 75 14.85 23.06 1.09
CA ALA A 75 14.45 24.46 1.01
C ALA A 75 13.33 24.72 -0.02
N GLU A 76 13.15 23.82 -0.98
CA GLU A 76 12.08 23.89 -1.99
C GLU A 76 10.71 23.49 -1.44
N ALA A 77 10.65 23.00 -0.19
CA ALA A 77 9.44 22.52 0.47
C ALA A 77 8.71 21.42 -0.34
N THR A 78 9.49 20.57 -1.02
CA THR A 78 9.00 19.46 -1.84
C THR A 78 9.28 18.11 -1.18
N VAL A 79 8.44 17.13 -1.50
CA VAL A 79 8.60 15.73 -1.09
C VAL A 79 8.37 14.87 -2.33
N THR A 80 9.32 13.99 -2.65
CA THR A 80 9.18 13.01 -3.73
C THR A 80 9.14 11.61 -3.15
N LEU A 81 8.06 10.89 -3.43
CA LEU A 81 7.87 9.48 -3.11
C LEU A 81 7.72 8.69 -4.40
N GLY A 82 8.28 7.50 -4.45
CA GLY A 82 8.18 6.65 -5.62
C GLY A 82 8.24 5.18 -5.27
N CYS A 83 7.91 4.34 -6.24
CA CYS A 83 8.08 2.92 -6.13
C CYS A 83 8.46 2.29 -7.45
N GLN A 84 9.15 1.16 -7.33
CA GLN A 84 9.47 0.27 -8.43
C GLN A 84 8.68 -1.02 -8.27
N LEU A 85 8.20 -1.53 -9.40
CA LEU A 85 7.52 -2.80 -9.50
C LEU A 85 8.37 -3.78 -10.31
N VAL A 86 8.26 -5.05 -9.98
CA VAL A 86 8.78 -6.15 -10.80
C VAL A 86 7.58 -6.89 -11.39
N SER A 87 7.64 -7.06 -12.71
CA SER A 87 6.68 -7.86 -13.47
C SER A 87 6.74 -9.32 -13.06
N ASP A 88 5.59 -9.98 -12.98
CA ASP A 88 5.52 -11.42 -12.67
C ASP A 88 5.87 -12.31 -13.88
N GLY A 89 6.16 -11.70 -15.04
CA GLY A 89 6.55 -12.39 -16.27
C GLY A 89 5.38 -12.96 -17.07
N THR A 90 4.14 -12.76 -16.62
CA THR A 90 2.96 -13.16 -17.39
C THR A 90 2.82 -12.30 -18.66
N LEU A 91 2.21 -12.87 -19.69
CA LEU A 91 2.01 -12.18 -20.98
C LEU A 91 1.10 -10.96 -20.83
N ASP A 92 0.12 -11.03 -19.93
CA ASP A 92 -0.91 -10.02 -19.71
C ASP A 92 -0.60 -9.09 -18.52
N ASP A 93 0.64 -9.06 -18.05
CA ASP A 93 1.03 -8.21 -16.92
C ASP A 93 0.91 -6.72 -17.30
N PRO A 94 -0.04 -5.96 -16.71
CA PRO A 94 -0.30 -4.58 -17.08
C PRO A 94 0.90 -3.67 -16.84
N ILE A 95 1.81 -4.00 -15.92
CA ILE A 95 2.97 -3.16 -15.58
C ILE A 95 4.21 -3.48 -16.43
N LYS A 96 4.11 -4.43 -17.37
CA LYS A 96 5.25 -4.83 -18.21
C LYS A 96 5.78 -3.64 -19.03
N GLY A 97 7.01 -3.23 -18.71
CA GLY A 97 7.66 -2.07 -19.32
C GLY A 97 7.26 -0.71 -18.72
N TRP A 98 6.49 -0.69 -17.63
CA TRP A 98 6.04 0.50 -16.90
C TRP A 98 6.18 0.27 -15.38
N ASP A 99 7.42 0.23 -14.92
CA ASP A 99 7.81 -0.29 -13.61
C ASP A 99 8.11 0.76 -12.56
N ASN A 100 8.26 2.04 -12.93
CA ASN A 100 8.68 3.09 -12.01
C ASN A 100 7.65 4.23 -11.91
N LEU A 101 7.09 4.42 -10.70
CA LEU A 101 6.21 5.54 -10.35
C LEU A 101 6.97 6.54 -9.48
N GLN A 102 6.82 7.83 -9.77
CA GLN A 102 7.31 8.91 -8.93
C GLN A 102 6.25 10.01 -8.80
N ILE A 103 6.01 10.44 -7.57
CA ILE A 103 5.05 11.45 -7.16
C ILE A 103 5.82 12.52 -6.38
N THR A 104 5.71 13.77 -6.79
CA THR A 104 6.26 14.93 -6.09
C THR A 104 5.13 15.83 -5.65
N ILE A 105 4.99 15.99 -4.35
CA ILE A 105 4.10 16.97 -3.73
C ILE A 105 4.95 18.15 -3.24
N ALA A 106 4.33 19.31 -3.14
CA ALA A 106 4.96 20.46 -2.56
C ALA A 106 4.04 21.15 -1.56
N VAL A 107 4.66 21.74 -0.54
CA VAL A 107 3.98 22.33 0.62
C VAL A 107 4.21 23.83 0.58
N ARG A 108 3.15 24.63 0.47
CA ARG A 108 3.19 26.10 0.57
C ARG A 108 2.11 26.54 1.54
N ASP A 109 2.46 27.37 2.51
CA ASP A 109 1.52 27.92 3.50
C ASP A 109 0.65 26.86 4.20
N ALA A 110 1.23 25.68 4.45
CA ALA A 110 0.58 24.48 4.98
C ALA A 110 -0.50 23.84 4.07
N ASP A 111 -0.66 24.31 2.84
CA ASP A 111 -1.40 23.64 1.79
C ASP A 111 -0.48 22.71 0.98
N VAL A 112 -1.03 21.61 0.48
CA VAL A 112 -0.31 20.60 -0.29
C VAL A 112 -0.93 20.50 -1.68
N TYR A 113 -0.07 20.49 -2.68
CA TYR A 113 -0.46 20.30 -4.07
C TYR A 113 0.54 19.37 -4.75
N LEU A 114 0.04 18.65 -5.74
CA LEU A 114 0.87 17.84 -6.60
C LEU A 114 1.68 18.76 -7.51
N GLN A 115 3.00 18.63 -7.47
CA GLN A 115 3.90 19.39 -8.34
C GLN A 115 4.27 18.59 -9.58
N ALA A 116 4.52 17.29 -9.41
CA ALA A 116 4.81 16.41 -10.53
C ALA A 116 4.41 14.96 -10.25
N GLU A 117 4.03 14.24 -11.30
CA GLU A 117 3.90 12.78 -11.26
C GLU A 117 4.30 12.19 -12.61
N GLN A 118 4.90 11.01 -12.58
CA GLN A 118 5.21 10.24 -13.79
C GLN A 118 5.19 8.75 -13.51
N ILE A 119 4.74 7.99 -14.51
CA ILE A 119 5.05 6.57 -14.64
C ILE A 119 5.98 6.39 -15.84
N THR A 120 7.08 5.72 -15.60
CA THR A 120 8.11 5.43 -16.58
C THR A 120 8.41 3.95 -16.62
N GLY A 121 9.07 3.53 -17.69
CA GLY A 121 9.72 2.24 -17.74
C GLY A 121 10.61 2.16 -18.96
N THR A 122 10.82 0.96 -19.48
CA THR A 122 11.81 0.73 -20.54
C THR A 122 11.10 0.23 -21.80
N ASP A 123 11.38 0.87 -22.94
CA ASP A 123 10.86 0.42 -24.23
C ASP A 123 11.60 -0.83 -24.76
N GLN A 124 11.12 -1.39 -25.87
CA GLN A 124 11.72 -2.57 -26.51
C GLN A 124 13.19 -2.38 -26.92
N SER A 125 13.66 -1.14 -27.02
CA SER A 125 15.04 -0.79 -27.37
C SER A 125 15.92 -0.52 -26.15
N GLY A 126 15.41 -0.75 -24.93
CA GLY A 126 16.15 -0.49 -23.69
C GLY A 126 16.18 0.99 -23.30
N ARG A 127 15.37 1.86 -23.92
CA ARG A 127 15.38 3.30 -23.63
C ARG A 127 14.28 3.67 -22.64
N LEU A 128 14.55 4.68 -21.82
CA LEU A 128 13.57 5.23 -20.89
C LEU A 128 12.37 5.79 -21.66
N ALA A 129 11.20 5.21 -21.40
CA ALA A 129 9.92 5.67 -21.89
C ALA A 129 9.08 6.23 -20.74
N LYS A 130 8.26 7.24 -21.04
CA LYS A 130 7.29 7.83 -20.10
C LYS A 130 5.89 7.48 -20.57
N LEU A 131 5.14 6.73 -19.75
CA LEU A 131 3.73 6.41 -19.98
C LEU A 131 2.91 7.69 -19.94
N TYR A 132 3.11 8.46 -18.87
CA TYR A 132 2.68 9.84 -18.76
C TYR A 132 3.63 10.61 -17.83
N TYR A 133 3.56 11.93 -17.89
CA TYR A 133 4.23 12.82 -16.96
C TYR A 133 3.52 14.18 -16.92
N THR A 134 3.78 14.96 -15.88
CA THR A 134 3.41 16.37 -15.80
C THR A 134 4.60 17.30 -15.93
N GLU A 135 4.34 18.51 -16.38
CA GLU A 135 5.33 19.60 -16.34
C GLU A 135 5.08 20.47 -15.10
N ALA A 136 6.15 20.72 -14.33
CA ALA A 136 6.11 21.37 -13.01
C ALA A 136 5.77 22.88 -13.02
N LYS A 137 5.22 23.43 -14.11
CA LYS A 137 4.84 24.84 -14.15
C LYS A 137 3.48 25.05 -13.48
N ALA A 138 3.48 24.95 -12.16
CA ALA A 138 2.43 25.49 -11.31
C ALA A 138 2.48 27.02 -11.40
N SER A 139 1.64 27.61 -12.26
CA SER A 139 1.23 29.01 -12.07
C SER A 139 0.47 29.08 -10.75
N GLU A 140 0.71 30.11 -9.95
CA GLU A 140 0.24 30.29 -8.56
C GLU A 140 -1.28 30.08 -8.34
N HIS A 141 -2.10 29.96 -9.38
CA HIS A 141 -3.57 29.89 -9.32
C HIS A 141 -4.21 28.74 -10.13
N ARG A 142 -3.46 27.68 -10.51
CA ARG A 142 -4.05 26.56 -11.27
C ARG A 142 -4.34 25.34 -10.39
N LEU A 143 -5.64 25.09 -10.16
CA LEU A 143 -6.20 23.84 -9.60
C LEU A 143 -6.04 22.61 -10.53
N THR A 144 -5.46 22.81 -11.71
CA THR A 144 -5.39 21.79 -12.77
C THR A 144 -4.01 21.73 -13.40
N LEU A 145 -3.44 20.53 -13.48
CA LEU A 145 -2.24 20.21 -14.22
C LEU A 145 -2.57 19.63 -15.60
N ARG A 146 -1.55 19.53 -16.43
CA ARG A 146 -1.60 18.83 -17.72
C ARG A 146 -0.76 17.56 -17.60
N ALA A 147 -1.42 16.41 -17.64
CA ALA A 147 -0.76 15.11 -17.74
C ALA A 147 -0.53 14.79 -19.21
N PHE A 148 0.71 14.91 -19.68
CA PHE A 148 1.11 14.50 -21.03
C PHE A 148 1.26 12.99 -21.06
N TYR A 149 0.65 12.33 -22.04
CA TYR A 149 0.66 10.87 -22.13
C TYR A 149 1.29 10.36 -23.43
N ASN A 150 1.74 9.11 -23.41
CA ASN A 150 2.24 8.41 -24.58
C ASN A 150 1.06 7.97 -25.45
N PRO A 151 0.91 8.49 -26.69
CA PRO A 151 -0.15 8.05 -27.58
C PRO A 151 0.20 6.74 -28.30
N PHE A 152 1.39 6.17 -28.06
CA PHE A 152 1.93 4.97 -28.71
C PHE A 152 2.08 5.09 -30.23
N GLN A 153 2.18 6.32 -30.71
CA GLN A 153 2.42 6.64 -32.12
C GLN A 153 3.33 7.87 -32.23
N ARG A 154 3.93 8.08 -33.41
CA ARG A 154 4.81 9.23 -33.67
C ARG A 154 4.01 10.53 -33.65
N GLY A 155 4.58 11.57 -33.07
CA GLY A 155 4.01 12.91 -33.07
C GLY A 155 4.14 13.63 -31.73
N ARG A 156 3.41 14.75 -31.61
CA ARG A 156 3.37 15.53 -30.37
C ARG A 156 2.61 14.76 -29.29
N ARG A 157 3.13 14.75 -28.06
CA ARG A 157 2.44 14.17 -26.92
C ARG A 157 1.15 14.93 -26.60
N PRO A 158 -0.02 14.29 -26.64
CA PRO A 158 -1.27 14.86 -26.16
C PRO A 158 -1.24 15.02 -24.63
N PHE A 159 -2.19 15.78 -24.07
CA PHE A 159 -2.37 15.88 -22.63
C PHE A 159 -3.83 15.74 -22.24
N VAL A 160 -4.06 15.36 -20.99
CA VAL A 160 -5.37 15.41 -20.32
C VAL A 160 -5.30 16.38 -19.13
N PRO A 161 -6.36 17.17 -18.88
CA PRO A 161 -6.43 17.99 -17.67
C PRO A 161 -6.68 17.11 -16.45
N VAL A 162 -5.93 17.34 -15.39
CA VAL A 162 -6.00 16.59 -14.13
C VAL A 162 -5.96 17.55 -12.95
N SER A 163 -6.55 17.17 -11.82
CA SER A 163 -6.47 17.92 -10.57
C SER A 163 -5.08 17.82 -9.96
N ASP A 164 -4.59 18.90 -9.36
CA ASP A 164 -3.38 18.91 -8.54
C ASP A 164 -3.63 18.46 -7.09
N GLN A 165 -4.89 18.18 -6.73
CA GLN A 165 -5.28 17.77 -5.37
C GLN A 165 -5.31 16.26 -5.16
N GLN A 166 -4.96 15.45 -6.17
CA GLN A 166 -4.95 13.98 -6.08
C GLN A 166 -3.80 13.45 -6.94
N ALA A 167 -3.27 12.27 -6.58
CA ALA A 167 -2.31 11.56 -7.43
C ALA A 167 -2.90 11.33 -8.84
N ILE A 168 -2.10 11.49 -9.88
CA ILE A 168 -2.57 11.54 -11.27
C ILE A 168 -2.99 10.15 -11.76
N PHE A 169 -2.27 9.09 -11.43
CA PHE A 169 -2.65 7.73 -11.83
C PHE A 169 -4.06 7.37 -11.34
N THR A 170 -4.48 7.84 -10.16
CA THR A 170 -5.85 7.64 -9.65
C THR A 170 -6.93 8.30 -10.52
N GLN A 171 -6.55 9.30 -11.32
CA GLN A 171 -7.41 10.03 -12.24
C GLN A 171 -7.36 9.45 -13.66
N LEU A 172 -6.39 8.59 -13.99
CA LEU A 172 -6.16 8.06 -15.34
C LEU A 172 -6.77 6.67 -15.59
N ALA A 173 -7.48 6.10 -14.60
CA ALA A 173 -8.10 4.78 -14.69
C ALA A 173 -9.31 4.68 -15.65
N THR A 174 -9.73 5.77 -16.30
CA THR A 174 -10.89 5.78 -17.21
C THR A 174 -10.46 5.95 -18.68
N PRO A 175 -10.73 4.97 -19.57
CA PRO A 175 -10.37 5.04 -20.99
C PRO A 175 -10.87 6.28 -21.73
N ALA A 176 -12.08 6.74 -21.42
CA ALA A 176 -12.72 7.90 -22.07
C ALA A 176 -11.96 9.23 -21.91
N ARG A 177 -10.95 9.31 -21.03
CA ARG A 177 -10.09 10.49 -20.90
C ARG A 177 -9.13 10.66 -22.08
N PHE A 178 -8.83 9.59 -22.80
CA PHE A 178 -7.89 9.62 -23.92
C PHE A 178 -8.64 9.67 -25.25
N LYS A 179 -8.04 10.36 -26.23
CA LYS A 179 -8.60 10.47 -27.59
C LYS A 179 -8.88 9.09 -28.19
N GLU A 180 -10.02 8.95 -28.87
CA GLU A 180 -10.40 7.73 -29.62
C GLU A 180 -9.36 7.35 -30.68
N SER A 181 -8.64 8.33 -31.22
CA SER A 181 -7.54 8.09 -32.15
C SER A 181 -6.31 7.40 -31.52
N HIS A 182 -6.29 7.19 -30.20
CA HIS A 182 -5.18 6.58 -29.46
C HIS A 182 -5.65 5.31 -28.71
N PRO A 183 -6.02 4.23 -29.43
CA PRO A 183 -6.59 3.02 -28.82
C PRO A 183 -5.66 2.38 -27.79
N GLN A 184 -4.36 2.29 -28.07
CA GLN A 184 -3.38 1.75 -27.11
C GLN A 184 -3.28 2.58 -25.82
N ALA A 185 -3.46 3.90 -25.90
CA ALA A 185 -3.47 4.75 -24.71
C ALA A 185 -4.74 4.54 -23.88
N GLN A 186 -5.89 4.29 -24.54
CA GLN A 186 -7.16 3.96 -23.88
C GLN A 186 -7.11 2.61 -23.16
N GLU A 187 -6.25 1.69 -23.61
CA GLU A 187 -6.08 0.37 -23.01
C GLU A 187 -4.98 0.36 -21.93
N ILE A 188 -3.75 0.72 -22.30
CA ILE A 188 -2.56 0.51 -21.45
C ILE A 188 -2.54 1.46 -20.24
N ILE A 189 -2.87 2.75 -20.43
CA ILE A 189 -2.72 3.73 -19.34
C ILE A 189 -3.68 3.43 -18.18
N PRO A 190 -5.00 3.19 -18.41
CA PRO A 190 -5.91 2.80 -17.35
C PRO A 190 -5.51 1.51 -16.63
N GLN A 191 -5.03 0.51 -17.37
CA GLN A 191 -4.60 -0.76 -16.80
C GLN A 191 -3.39 -0.59 -15.88
N VAL A 192 -2.32 0.08 -16.36
CA VAL A 192 -1.13 0.37 -15.54
C VAL A 192 -1.52 1.19 -14.32
N ALA A 193 -2.28 2.28 -14.51
CA ALA A 193 -2.69 3.15 -13.42
C ALA A 193 -3.50 2.40 -12.35
N SER A 194 -4.43 1.55 -12.78
CA SER A 194 -5.23 0.71 -11.87
C SER A 194 -4.37 -0.32 -11.15
N ALA A 195 -3.37 -0.90 -11.81
CA ALA A 195 -2.45 -1.86 -11.20
C ALA A 195 -1.62 -1.20 -10.07
N TYR A 196 -1.07 0.00 -10.29
CA TYR A 196 -0.40 0.76 -9.23
C TYR A 196 -1.36 1.10 -8.08
N GLN A 197 -2.59 1.51 -8.40
CA GLN A 197 -3.60 1.83 -7.40
C GLN A 197 -3.95 0.61 -6.54
N GLN A 198 -4.27 -0.52 -7.16
CA GLN A 198 -4.59 -1.76 -6.46
C GLN A 198 -3.44 -2.21 -5.57
N LEU A 199 -2.21 -2.25 -6.11
CA LEU A 199 -1.03 -2.70 -5.37
C LEU A 199 -0.70 -1.80 -4.17
N LEU A 200 -0.71 -0.48 -4.36
CA LEU A 200 -0.37 0.46 -3.27
C LEU A 200 -1.48 0.56 -2.22
N THR A 201 -2.75 0.37 -2.60
CA THR A 201 -3.87 0.36 -1.64
C THR A 201 -3.94 -0.93 -0.82
N GLN A 202 -3.39 -2.03 -1.34
CA GLN A 202 -3.22 -3.30 -0.63
C GLN A 202 -2.11 -3.27 0.44
N ILE A 203 -1.29 -2.22 0.52
CA ILE A 203 -0.28 -2.10 1.57
C ILE A 203 -0.98 -2.03 2.93
N MET A 204 -0.78 -3.08 3.73
CA MET A 204 -1.28 -3.18 5.10
C MET A 204 -0.18 -2.82 6.09
N PHE A 205 -0.52 -1.96 7.06
CA PHE A 205 0.34 -1.70 8.21
C PHE A 205 -0.17 -2.47 9.42
N LEU A 206 0.38 -3.65 9.62
CA LEU A 206 -0.01 -4.55 10.69
C LEU A 206 0.76 -4.23 11.98
N ASP A 207 0.02 -3.98 13.06
CA ASP A 207 0.49 -3.74 14.44
C ASP A 207 -0.40 -4.52 15.41
N PRO A 208 -0.32 -5.87 15.45
CA PRO A 208 -1.27 -6.68 16.22
C PRO A 208 -1.16 -6.37 17.71
N GLN A 209 -2.30 -6.13 18.35
CA GLN A 209 -2.39 -5.81 19.78
C GLN A 209 -3.08 -6.96 20.53
N PRO A 210 -2.34 -7.95 21.07
CA PRO A 210 -2.91 -9.15 21.69
C PRO A 210 -4.02 -8.88 22.70
N ALA A 211 -3.90 -7.80 23.49
CA ALA A 211 -4.93 -7.40 24.45
C ALA A 211 -6.32 -7.18 23.79
N LYS A 212 -6.37 -6.67 22.57
CA LYS A 212 -7.62 -6.45 21.80
C LYS A 212 -8.07 -7.69 21.02
N MET A 213 -7.13 -8.57 20.68
CA MET A 213 -7.38 -9.77 19.86
C MET A 213 -8.08 -10.90 20.63
N ARG A 214 -8.07 -10.83 21.96
CA ARG A 214 -8.67 -11.83 22.87
C ARG A 214 -10.20 -11.81 22.89
N GLY A 215 -10.81 -10.77 22.35
CA GLY A 215 -12.25 -10.58 22.35
C GLY A 215 -12.96 -11.32 21.23
N TYR A 216 -14.28 -11.29 21.32
CA TYR A 216 -15.15 -11.60 20.20
C TYR A 216 -15.06 -10.51 19.12
N SER A 217 -15.26 -10.88 17.85
CA SER A 217 -15.48 -9.94 16.76
C SER A 217 -16.68 -10.36 15.90
N PHE A 218 -17.27 -9.41 15.18
CA PHE A 218 -18.48 -9.68 14.39
C PHE A 218 -18.12 -10.43 13.10
N LYS A 219 -18.89 -11.45 12.73
CA LYS A 219 -18.66 -12.24 11.51
C LYS A 219 -18.65 -11.39 10.22
N VAL A 220 -19.32 -10.25 10.22
CA VAL A 220 -19.36 -9.32 9.09
C VAL A 220 -18.04 -8.59 8.88
N ASP A 221 -17.15 -8.57 9.87
CA ASP A 221 -15.83 -7.95 9.78
C ASP A 221 -14.86 -8.89 9.04
N THR A 222 -14.79 -8.73 7.72
CA THR A 222 -14.04 -9.62 6.82
C THR A 222 -12.63 -9.13 6.48
N THR A 223 -12.33 -7.84 6.73
CA THR A 223 -11.02 -7.24 6.46
C THR A 223 -10.27 -7.05 7.77
N LEU A 224 -9.05 -7.57 7.88
CA LEU A 224 -8.24 -7.45 9.09
C LEU A 224 -7.91 -5.97 9.38
N GLY A 225 -8.17 -5.53 10.61
CA GLY A 225 -7.77 -4.22 11.08
C GLY A 225 -6.26 -4.15 11.32
N SER A 226 -5.68 -2.94 11.36
CA SER A 226 -4.25 -2.78 11.64
C SER A 226 -3.85 -3.33 13.00
N ASP A 227 -4.73 -3.25 14.00
CA ASP A 227 -4.48 -3.78 15.35
C ASP A 227 -4.88 -5.24 15.53
N ALA A 228 -5.36 -5.87 14.45
CA ALA A 228 -5.85 -7.25 14.39
C ALA A 228 -6.93 -7.60 15.42
N ALA A 229 -7.64 -6.61 16.00
CA ALA A 229 -8.67 -6.86 17.02
C ALA A 229 -9.77 -7.82 16.53
N ASN A 230 -10.03 -7.82 15.22
CA ASN A 230 -11.01 -8.69 14.55
C ASN A 230 -10.42 -9.97 13.96
N VAL A 231 -9.26 -10.44 14.43
CA VAL A 231 -8.62 -11.66 13.91
C VAL A 231 -9.55 -12.88 13.94
N SER A 232 -10.40 -13.00 14.96
CA SER A 232 -11.35 -14.11 15.11
C SER A 232 -12.33 -14.19 13.93
N SER A 233 -12.90 -13.07 13.50
CA SER A 233 -13.86 -13.03 12.38
C SER A 233 -13.17 -13.19 11.03
N VAL A 234 -11.97 -12.64 10.86
CA VAL A 234 -11.22 -12.81 9.61
C VAL A 234 -10.81 -14.27 9.41
N LEU A 235 -10.26 -14.92 10.44
CA LEU A 235 -9.93 -16.34 10.39
C LEU A 235 -11.18 -17.20 10.17
N TYR A 236 -12.30 -16.85 10.80
CA TYR A 236 -13.58 -17.51 10.55
C TYR A 236 -13.93 -17.49 9.07
N GLN A 237 -13.87 -16.32 8.41
CA GLN A 237 -14.18 -16.20 6.99
C GLN A 237 -13.20 -16.98 6.11
N LEU A 238 -11.91 -16.97 6.43
CA LEU A 238 -10.91 -17.74 5.69
C LEU A 238 -11.14 -19.25 5.81
N VAL A 239 -11.50 -19.74 7.00
CA VAL A 239 -11.86 -21.15 7.22
C VAL A 239 -13.13 -21.51 6.43
N GLN A 240 -14.15 -20.65 6.44
CA GLN A 240 -15.36 -20.84 5.62
C GLN A 240 -15.06 -20.83 4.11
N ALA A 241 -14.04 -20.06 3.69
CA ALA A 241 -13.50 -20.04 2.33
C ALA A 241 -12.51 -21.20 2.04
N LYS A 242 -12.43 -22.20 2.92
CA LYS A 242 -11.59 -23.41 2.80
C LYS A 242 -10.08 -23.14 2.79
N GLN A 243 -9.63 -22.06 3.43
CA GLN A 243 -8.21 -21.69 3.55
C GLN A 243 -7.53 -22.23 4.82
N GLU A 244 -8.25 -22.99 5.66
CA GLU A 244 -7.71 -23.56 6.90
C GLU A 244 -6.38 -24.33 6.72
N PRO A 245 -6.19 -25.17 5.69
CA PRO A 245 -4.93 -25.91 5.54
C PRO A 245 -3.71 -25.00 5.34
N ALA A 246 -3.87 -23.88 4.63
CA ALA A 246 -2.79 -22.92 4.40
C ALA A 246 -2.42 -22.19 5.70
N ILE A 247 -3.44 -21.81 6.49
CA ILE A 247 -3.26 -21.16 7.79
C ILE A 247 -2.54 -22.10 8.76
N LEU A 248 -3.00 -23.36 8.88
CA LEU A 248 -2.37 -24.35 9.74
C LEU A 248 -0.92 -24.63 9.31
N ALA A 249 -0.67 -24.77 8.00
CA ALA A 249 0.68 -24.96 7.48
C ALA A 249 1.61 -23.79 7.83
N PHE A 250 1.13 -22.55 7.74
CA PHE A 250 1.90 -21.36 8.13
C PHE A 250 2.22 -21.34 9.62
N ILE A 251 1.23 -21.63 10.48
CA ILE A 251 1.41 -21.64 11.94
C ILE A 251 2.37 -22.75 12.36
N GLN A 252 2.21 -23.96 11.80
CA GLN A 252 3.03 -25.14 12.13
C GLN A 252 4.46 -25.03 11.60
N ALA A 253 4.72 -24.15 10.63
CA ALA A 253 6.09 -23.88 10.16
C ALA A 253 6.92 -23.13 11.22
N LEU A 254 6.29 -22.53 12.22
CA LEU A 254 6.99 -21.86 13.32
C LEU A 254 7.38 -22.86 14.41
N PRO A 255 8.61 -22.77 14.94
CA PRO A 255 9.05 -23.61 16.04
C PRO A 255 8.08 -23.56 17.22
N GLU A 256 7.89 -24.70 17.88
CA GLU A 256 7.15 -24.81 19.15
C GLU A 256 5.63 -24.52 19.05
N GLN A 257 5.07 -24.35 17.84
CA GLN A 257 3.62 -24.26 17.64
C GLN A 257 3.02 -25.62 17.30
N GLN A 258 2.39 -26.26 18.28
CA GLN A 258 1.68 -27.53 18.12
C GLN A 258 0.17 -27.32 18.03
N ILE A 259 -0.27 -26.65 16.97
CA ILE A 259 -1.69 -26.32 16.72
C ILE A 259 -2.23 -27.23 15.62
N ASN A 260 -3.26 -28.02 15.94
CA ASN A 260 -3.76 -29.08 15.06
C ASN A 260 -5.06 -28.75 14.35
N ALA A 261 -5.86 -27.84 14.90
CA ALA A 261 -7.17 -27.48 14.36
C ALA A 261 -7.57 -26.07 14.78
N ILE A 262 -8.36 -25.41 13.92
CA ILE A 262 -8.97 -24.11 14.18
C ILE A 262 -10.47 -24.31 14.38
N SER A 263 -11.03 -23.69 15.42
CA SER A 263 -12.47 -23.73 15.71
C SER A 263 -12.91 -22.38 16.29
N PHE A 264 -14.22 -22.20 16.52
CA PHE A 264 -14.77 -20.91 16.94
C PHE A 264 -15.91 -21.07 17.93
N ILE A 265 -15.96 -20.18 18.92
CA ILE A 265 -17.15 -19.96 19.75
C ILE A 265 -18.03 -18.97 19.00
N GLU A 266 -19.23 -19.39 18.60
CA GLU A 266 -20.21 -18.52 17.95
C GLU A 266 -21.29 -18.05 18.94
N THR A 267 -21.72 -16.80 18.83
CA THR A 267 -22.83 -16.26 19.64
C THR A 267 -24.08 -16.01 18.77
N PRO A 268 -25.29 -15.95 19.36
CA PRO A 268 -26.52 -15.57 18.64
C PRO A 268 -26.46 -14.17 18.01
N ARG A 269 -25.55 -13.31 18.45
CA ARG A 269 -25.34 -11.95 17.92
C ARG A 269 -24.41 -11.92 16.69
N GLN A 270 -24.10 -13.08 16.11
CA GLN A 270 -23.16 -13.22 14.98
C GLN A 270 -21.75 -12.75 15.34
N GLU A 271 -21.34 -12.98 16.58
CA GLU A 271 -19.96 -12.77 17.03
C GLU A 271 -19.23 -14.12 17.07
N VAL A 272 -17.92 -14.06 16.85
CA VAL A 272 -17.04 -15.23 16.90
C VAL A 272 -15.80 -14.96 17.71
N MET A 273 -15.36 -15.98 18.45
CA MET A 273 -14.05 -16.01 19.11
C MET A 273 -13.27 -17.21 18.63
N LEU A 274 -12.02 -17.00 18.24
CA LEU A 274 -11.09 -18.06 17.85
C LEU A 274 -10.87 -19.06 19.00
N GLN A 275 -10.79 -20.34 18.65
CA GLN A 275 -10.29 -21.42 19.49
C GLN A 275 -9.27 -22.26 18.70
N LEU A 276 -8.19 -22.64 19.36
CA LEU A 276 -7.16 -23.51 18.81
C LEU A 276 -7.10 -24.82 19.60
N MET A 277 -6.88 -25.92 18.90
CA MET A 277 -6.48 -27.17 19.54
C MET A 277 -4.96 -27.23 19.65
N GLU A 278 -4.43 -26.98 20.85
CA GLU A 278 -3.01 -27.05 21.18
C GLU A 278 -2.65 -28.45 21.69
N THR A 279 -1.52 -29.02 21.27
CA THR A 279 -1.05 -30.34 21.75
C THR A 279 0.23 -30.26 22.59
N PHE A 280 0.58 -29.05 23.06
CA PHE A 280 1.77 -28.83 23.90
C PHE A 280 1.73 -29.72 25.15
N GLY A 281 2.77 -30.53 25.35
CA GLY A 281 2.85 -31.50 26.44
C GLY A 281 2.16 -32.85 26.15
N GLY A 282 1.79 -33.13 24.89
CA GLY A 282 1.28 -34.44 24.46
C GLY A 282 -0.21 -34.68 24.70
N THR A 283 -0.93 -33.69 25.25
CA THR A 283 -2.38 -33.76 25.45
C THR A 283 -3.08 -32.66 24.65
N PRO A 284 -4.04 -32.98 23.76
CA PRO A 284 -4.83 -31.99 23.06
C PRO A 284 -5.68 -31.18 24.05
N GLN A 285 -5.54 -29.85 24.00
CA GLN A 285 -6.31 -28.91 24.81
C GLN A 285 -6.89 -27.83 23.90
N LEU A 286 -8.21 -27.63 24.03
CA LEU A 286 -8.89 -26.53 23.36
C LEU A 286 -8.65 -25.24 24.15
N ARG A 287 -8.06 -24.24 23.49
CA ARG A 287 -7.76 -22.93 24.06
C ARG A 287 -8.45 -21.86 23.26
N ASP A 288 -9.26 -21.04 23.93
CA ASP A 288 -9.84 -19.85 23.31
C ASP A 288 -8.82 -18.71 23.22
N ALA A 289 -9.13 -17.73 22.38
CA ALA A 289 -8.26 -16.57 22.13
C ALA A 289 -7.82 -15.87 23.41
N ALA A 290 -8.66 -15.84 24.45
CA ALA A 290 -8.37 -15.17 25.72
C ALA A 290 -7.17 -15.80 26.46
N LEU A 291 -6.97 -17.10 26.29
CA LEU A 291 -5.88 -17.86 26.92
C LEU A 291 -4.63 -18.00 26.05
N LEU A 292 -4.67 -17.59 24.78
CA LEU A 292 -3.53 -17.70 23.87
C LEU A 292 -2.39 -16.73 24.24
N SER A 293 -1.17 -17.19 23.97
CA SER A 293 0.03 -16.36 24.11
C SER A 293 0.02 -15.17 23.15
N ASP A 294 0.64 -14.08 23.56
CA ASP A 294 0.82 -12.90 22.70
C ASP A 294 1.56 -13.22 21.39
N GLY A 295 2.50 -14.17 21.43
CA GLY A 295 3.24 -14.63 20.25
C GLY A 295 2.33 -15.34 19.24
N THR A 296 1.53 -16.30 19.72
CA THR A 296 0.55 -17.03 18.90
C THR A 296 -0.45 -16.08 18.24
N LEU A 297 -0.98 -15.11 19.00
CA LEU A 297 -1.90 -14.10 18.47
C LEU A 297 -1.24 -13.27 17.36
N ARG A 298 0.00 -12.79 17.54
CA ARG A 298 0.72 -12.03 16.50
C ARG A 298 0.96 -12.86 15.24
N VAL A 299 1.30 -14.14 15.38
CA VAL A 299 1.46 -15.07 14.25
C VAL A 299 0.14 -15.23 13.49
N LEU A 300 -0.96 -15.43 14.20
CA LEU A 300 -2.29 -15.55 13.60
C LEU A 300 -2.70 -14.29 12.84
N ALA A 301 -2.36 -13.10 13.35
CA ALA A 301 -2.59 -11.86 12.62
C ALA A 301 -1.79 -11.80 11.32
N VAL A 302 -0.54 -12.28 11.30
CA VAL A 302 0.24 -12.36 10.05
C VAL A 302 -0.34 -13.41 9.10
N ALA A 303 -0.82 -14.54 9.61
CA ALA A 303 -1.46 -15.58 8.80
C ALA A 303 -2.81 -15.14 8.19
N ALA A 304 -3.52 -14.25 8.87
CA ALA A 304 -4.81 -13.71 8.44
C ALA A 304 -4.70 -12.52 7.48
N ALA A 305 -3.53 -11.87 7.42
CA ALA A 305 -3.24 -10.71 6.56
C ALA A 305 -2.84 -11.14 5.15
#